data_AF-E0U6R6-F1
#
_entry.id   AF-E0U6R6-F1
#
_cell.length_a   1.000
_cell.length_b   1.000
_cell.length_c   1.000
_cell.angle_alpha   90.00
_cell.angle_beta   90.00
_cell.angle_gamma   90.00
#
_symmetry.space_group_name_H-M   'P 1'
#
loop_
_entity.id
_entity.type
_entity.pdbx_description
1 polymer ?
#
loop_
_entity_poly.entity_id
_entity_poly.type
_entity_poly.pdbx_seq_one_letter_code
_entity_poly.pdbx_strand_id
1 'polypeptide(L)' 'MVHIMSRDEQLKVRLTKEEMERLEAYAKSKGYSKSEIIRDYIKRLPKLDG' A
#
# COMPACT_ATOMS: atom_id res chain seq x y z
N MET A 1 23.10 15.11 7.35
CA MET A 1 22.87 13.66 7.33
C MET A 1 21.45 13.42 6.85
N VAL A 2 21.27 12.82 5.68
CA VAL A 2 19.94 12.47 5.16
C VAL A 2 19.58 11.12 5.76
N HIS A 3 18.63 11.08 6.70
CA HIS A 3 18.02 9.82 7.13
C HIS A 3 17.23 9.26 5.95
N ILE A 4 17.85 8.36 5.17
CA ILE A 4 17.13 7.51 4.24
C ILE A 4 16.30 6.57 5.12
N MET A 5 15.03 6.90 5.36
CA MET A 5 14.09 5.96 5.98
C MET A 5 13.91 4.79 5.00
N SER A 6 14.80 3.81 5.11
CA SER A 6 14.70 2.56 4.37
C SER A 6 13.37 1.91 4.75
N ARG A 7 12.53 1.67 3.73
CA ARG A 7 11.27 0.96 3.88
C ARG A 7 11.55 -0.54 4.00
N ASP A 8 12.18 -0.93 5.10
CA ASP A 8 12.62 -2.31 5.36
C ASP A 8 11.47 -3.20 5.88
N GLU A 9 10.38 -2.59 6.35
CA GLU A 9 9.23 -3.33 6.86
C GLU A 9 8.39 -3.93 5.74
N GLN A 10 8.14 -5.24 5.82
CA GLN A 10 7.34 -5.98 4.86
C GLN A 10 5.95 -6.30 5.43
N LEU A 11 4.90 -5.94 4.69
CA LEU A 11 3.52 -6.29 5.00
C LEU A 11 3.08 -7.48 4.15
N LYS A 12 2.75 -8.61 4.79
CA LYS A 12 2.18 -9.79 4.13
C LYS A 12 0.71 -9.94 4.53
N VAL A 13 -0.20 -9.75 3.57
CA VAL A 13 -1.65 -9.84 3.78
C VAL A 13 -2.19 -11.07 3.05
N ARG A 14 -3.09 -11.82 3.69
CA ARG A 14 -3.87 -12.88 3.01
C ARG A 14 -5.11 -12.24 2.43
N LEU A 15 -5.28 -12.36 1.12
CA LEU A 15 -6.43 -11.84 0.38
C LEU A 15 -7.17 -13.01 -0.25
N THR A 16 -8.49 -12.88 -0.37
CA THR A 16 -9.27 -13.74 -1.25
C THR A 16 -8.96 -13.42 -2.71
N LYS A 17 -9.36 -14.33 -3.62
CA LYS A 17 -9.17 -14.12 -5.06
C LYS A 17 -9.87 -12.84 -5.54
N GLU A 18 -11.10 -12.61 -5.09
CA GLU A 18 -11.89 -11.43 -5.47
C GLU A 18 -11.21 -10.12 -5.00
N GLU A 19 -10.67 -10.09 -3.79
CA GLU A 19 -9.94 -8.93 -3.28
C GLU A 19 -8.67 -8.65 -4.06
N MET A 20 -7.93 -9.70 -4.43
CA MET A 20 -6.74 -9.57 -5.27
C MET A 20 -7.10 -9.02 -6.65
N GLU A 21 -8.13 -9.55 -7.29
CA GLU A 21 -8.60 -9.08 -8.61
C GLU A 21 -9.08 -7.63 -8.56
N ARG A 22 -9.81 -7.24 -7.51
CA ARG A 22 -10.21 -5.85 -7.26
C ARG A 22 -9.01 -4.93 -7.10
N LEU A 23 -8.02 -5.33 -6.29
CA LEU A 23 -6.80 -4.55 -6.08
C LEU A 23 -6.01 -4.38 -7.38
N GLU A 24 -5.91 -5.44 -8.18
CA GLU A 24 -5.24 -5.39 -9.49
C GLU A 24 -5.97 -4.52 -10.50
N ALA A 25 -7.29 -4.62 -10.58
CA ALA A 25 -8.09 -3.78 -11.46
C ALA A 25 -7.97 -2.30 -11.09
N TYR A 26 -8.02 -1.99 -9.78
CA TYR A 26 -7.87 -0.63 -9.28
C TYR A 26 -6.47 -0.06 -9.55
N ALA A 27 -5.43 -0.86 -9.29
CA ALA A 27 -4.05 -0.49 -9.56
C ALA A 27 -3.83 -0.19 -11.06
N LYS A 28 -4.33 -1.06 -11.94
CA LYS A 28 -4.29 -0.86 -13.40
C LYS A 28 -5.03 0.41 -13.83
N SER A 29 -6.23 0.65 -13.30
CA SER A 29 -7.02 1.84 -13.63
C SER A 29 -6.33 3.15 -13.28
N LYS A 30 -5.49 3.15 -12.23
CA LYS A 30 -4.75 4.32 -11.80
C LYS A 30 -3.31 4.39 -12.35
N GLY A 31 -2.86 3.37 -13.08
CA GLY A 31 -1.49 3.28 -13.60
C GLY A 31 -0.42 3.07 -12.52
N TYR A 32 -0.81 2.58 -11.33
CA TYR A 32 0.08 2.36 -10.19
C TYR A 32 0.25 0.87 -9.91
N SER A 33 1.29 0.52 -9.14
CA SER A 33 1.46 -0.82 -8.59
C SER A 33 0.53 -1.07 -7.41
N LYS A 34 0.17 -2.35 -7.17
CA LYS A 34 -0.59 -2.76 -5.97
C LYS A 34 0.01 -2.21 -4.66
N SER A 35 1.33 -2.25 -4.53
CA SER A 35 2.05 -1.72 -3.37
C SER A 35 1.93 -0.21 -3.22
N GLU A 36 1.81 0.55 -4.30
CA GLU A 36 1.59 1.99 -4.25
C GLU A 36 0.17 2.32 -3.81
N ILE A 37 -0.81 1.57 -4.31
CA ILE A 37 -2.19 1.67 -3.85
C ILE A 37 -2.27 1.43 -2.33
N ILE A 38 -1.68 0.34 -1.83
CA ILE A 38 -1.65 0.04 -0.39
C ILE A 38 -0.97 1.18 0.38
N ARG A 39 0.16 1.70 -0.12
CA ARG A 39 0.85 2.84 0.50
C ARG A 39 -0.02 4.11 0.51
N ASP A 40 -0.78 4.37 -0.55
CA ASP A 40 -1.70 5.50 -0.60
C ASP A 40 -2.79 5.38 0.46
N TYR A 41 -3.37 4.18 0.62
CA TYR A 41 -4.31 3.91 1.70
C TYR A 41 -3.68 4.09 3.08
N ILE A 42 -2.46 3.61 3.30
CA ILE A 42 -1.74 3.79 4.57
C ILE A 42 -1.54 5.28 4.87
N LYS A 43 -1.21 6.12 3.88
CA LYS A 43 -1.05 7.58 4.06
C LYS A 43 -2.34 8.29 4.45
N ARG A 44 -3.51 7.71 4.14
CA ARG A 44 -4.82 8.26 4.51
C ARG A 44 -5.25 7.86 5.92
N LEU A 45 -4.56 6.93 6.57
CA LEU A 45 -4.85 6.58 7.95
C LEU A 45 -4.58 7.79 8.85
N PRO A 46 -5.39 7.99 9.90
CA PRO A 46 -5.11 9.04 10.87
C PRO A 46 -3.71 8.83 11.43
N LYS A 47 -2.92 9.91 11.49
CA LYS A 47 -1.68 9.87 12.25
C LYS A 47 -2.07 9.60 13.69
N LEU A 48 -1.50 8.56 14.28
CA LEU A 48 -1.55 8.38 15.72
C LEU A 48 -0.72 9.52 16.30
N ASP A 49 -1.38 10.64 16.59
CA ASP A 49 -0.84 11.69 17.47
C ASP A 49 -0.88 11.09 18.87
N GLY A 50 0.27 10.62 19.33
CA GLY A 50 0.52 10.13 20.68
C GLY A 50 1.72 10.85 21.26
#